data_AF-A0A3C0UWR9-F1
#
_entry.id   AF-A0A3C0UWR9-F1
#
_cell.length_a   1.000
_cell.length_b   1.000
_cell.length_c   1.000
_cell.angle_alpha   90.00
_cell.angle_beta   90.00
_cell.angle_gamma   90.00
#
_symmetry.space_group_name_H-M   'P 1'
#
loop_
_entity.id
_entity.type
_entity.pdbx_description
1 polymer ?
#
loop_
_entity_poly.entity_id
_entity_poly.type
_entity_poly.pdbx_seq_one_letter_code
_entity_poly.pdbx_strand_id
1 'polypeptide(L)'
;NQTYKIGFEVELASKYPQNSVGIGGSPGGAVYLKAGAAGTEPQRAKDNTGQWKLNWDKGAQSEGGKDAVLLGTIGIEGEDVKYQLIKRTNSQTPFSAKANDKGELWLIVGTDSGFEGLTTLYYTQIKASLTKQ
;
A
#
# COMPACT_ATOMS: atom_id res chain seq x y z
N ASN A 1 -22.49 10.96 -7.30
CA ASN A 1 -21.15 10.35 -7.19
C ASN A 1 -20.10 11.37 -7.61
N GLN A 2 -18.89 11.34 -7.04
CA GLN A 2 -17.86 12.37 -7.26
C GLN A 2 -16.46 11.74 -7.32
N THR A 3 -15.60 12.27 -8.18
CA THR A 3 -14.20 11.86 -8.27
C THR A 3 -13.32 12.74 -7.38
N TYR A 4 -12.35 12.13 -6.70
CA TYR A 4 -11.41 12.79 -5.81
C TYR A 4 -9.97 12.50 -6.23
N LYS A 5 -9.09 13.50 -6.09
CA LYS A 5 -7.64 13.29 -5.98
C LYS A 5 -7.31 13.01 -4.53
N ILE A 6 -6.51 11.99 -4.29
CA ILE A 6 -6.23 11.45 -2.96
C ILE A 6 -4.72 11.41 -2.75
N GLY A 7 -4.25 12.20 -1.79
CA GLY A 7 -2.90 12.15 -1.28
C GLY A 7 -2.86 11.28 -0.02
N PHE A 8 -1.99 10.27 -0.01
CA PHE A 8 -1.70 9.43 1.13
C PHE A 8 -0.34 9.80 1.72
N GLU A 9 -0.27 9.81 3.03
CA GLU A 9 0.96 9.87 3.80
C GLU A 9 0.86 8.78 4.88
N VAL A 10 1.80 7.85 4.86
CA VAL A 10 1.84 6.73 5.79
C VAL A 10 3.18 6.76 6.51
N GLU A 11 3.11 6.80 7.83
CA GLU A 11 4.25 6.66 8.71
C GLU A 11 4.18 5.32 9.45
N LEU A 12 5.30 4.62 9.47
CA LEU A 12 5.43 3.32 10.11
C LEU A 12 6.84 3.11 10.65
N ALA A 13 6.95 2.33 11.73
CA ALA A 13 8.23 1.79 12.16
C ALA A 13 8.54 0.49 11.39
N SER A 14 9.71 0.45 10.74
CA SER A 14 10.25 -0.70 10.03
C SER A 14 11.68 -1.00 10.47
N LYS A 15 12.17 -2.21 10.21
CA LYS A 15 13.40 -2.76 10.85
C LYS A 15 14.57 -3.01 9.89
N TYR A 16 14.31 -3.29 8.61
CA TYR A 16 15.32 -3.84 7.72
C TYR A 16 15.74 -2.83 6.64
N PRO A 17 17.05 -2.68 6.37
CA PRO A 17 17.57 -1.91 5.23
C PRO A 17 16.98 -2.34 3.90
N GLN A 18 16.89 -1.39 2.95
CA GLN A 18 16.39 -1.64 1.59
C GLN A 18 17.05 -2.85 0.92
N ASN A 19 18.37 -2.95 1.00
CA ASN A 19 19.16 -3.98 0.31
C ASN A 19 19.48 -5.21 1.18
N SER A 20 18.71 -5.42 2.26
CA SER A 20 18.88 -6.60 3.12
C SER A 20 18.73 -7.91 2.33
N VAL A 21 19.56 -8.91 2.62
CA VAL A 21 19.40 -10.25 2.05
C VAL A 21 18.33 -11.00 2.83
N GLY A 22 17.39 -11.64 2.11
CA GLY A 22 16.30 -12.42 2.70
C GLY A 22 16.00 -13.69 1.93
N ILE A 23 14.90 -14.35 2.30
CA ILE A 23 14.36 -15.53 1.63
C ILE A 23 13.23 -15.12 0.67
N GLY A 24 13.34 -15.55 -0.58
CA GLY A 24 12.52 -15.05 -1.69
C GLY A 24 12.92 -13.63 -2.11
N GLY A 25 12.82 -12.66 -1.20
CA GLY A 25 13.17 -11.26 -1.43
C GLY A 25 13.76 -10.56 -0.20
N SER A 26 14.18 -9.31 -0.37
CA SER A 26 14.68 -8.47 0.73
C SER A 26 13.58 -8.18 1.75
N PRO A 27 13.80 -8.38 3.07
CA PRO A 27 12.82 -8.04 4.10
C PRO A 27 12.54 -6.54 4.22
N GLY A 28 13.38 -5.68 3.65
CA GLY A 28 13.12 -4.23 3.54
C GLY A 28 12.66 -3.82 2.14
N GLY A 29 13.30 -4.34 1.09
CA GLY A 29 13.13 -3.90 -0.29
C GLY A 29 12.11 -4.67 -1.12
N ALA A 30 11.67 -5.85 -0.67
CA ALA A 30 10.67 -6.67 -1.35
C ALA A 30 9.33 -6.71 -0.61
N VAL A 31 9.10 -5.80 0.34
CA VAL A 31 7.80 -5.60 0.96
C VAL A 31 7.29 -4.22 0.58
N TYR A 32 6.22 -4.20 -0.20
CA TYR A 32 5.74 -3.02 -0.90
C TYR A 32 4.54 -2.43 -0.18
N LEU A 33 4.66 -1.18 0.27
CA LEU A 33 3.57 -0.45 0.90
C LEU A 33 2.68 0.17 -0.17
N LYS A 34 1.38 -0.13 -0.11
CA LYS A 34 0.38 0.36 -1.05
C LYS A 34 -0.74 1.08 -0.32
N ALA A 35 -1.35 2.04 -1.02
CA ALA A 35 -2.57 2.70 -0.59
C ALA A 35 -3.51 2.88 -1.77
N GLY A 36 -4.81 2.87 -1.50
CA GLY A 36 -5.81 2.87 -2.56
C GLY A 36 -7.17 3.31 -2.09
N ALA A 37 -8.07 3.50 -3.05
CA ALA A 37 -9.44 3.87 -2.78
C ALA A 37 -10.39 3.43 -3.90
N ALA A 38 -11.61 3.06 -3.55
CA ALA A 38 -12.65 2.75 -4.53
C ALA A 38 -14.05 3.00 -3.95
N GLY A 39 -15.03 3.27 -4.82
CA GLY A 39 -16.44 3.32 -4.44
C GLY A 39 -17.05 1.94 -4.12
N THR A 40 -16.37 0.86 -4.51
CA THR A 40 -16.76 -0.52 -4.22
C THR A 40 -16.15 -0.98 -2.91
N GLU A 41 -16.95 -1.54 -2.00
CA GLU A 41 -16.46 -2.10 -0.73
C GLU A 41 -15.38 -3.18 -0.96
N PRO A 42 -14.29 -3.20 -0.17
CA PRO A 42 -13.27 -4.23 -0.26
C PRO A 42 -13.81 -5.56 0.28
N GLN A 43 -13.78 -6.59 -0.56
CA GLN A 43 -14.34 -7.90 -0.25
C GLN A 43 -13.43 -9.01 -0.78
N ARG A 44 -13.55 -10.19 -0.16
CA ARG A 44 -12.90 -11.41 -0.64
C ARG A 44 -13.66 -11.95 -1.85
N ALA A 45 -12.99 -12.10 -2.99
CA ALA A 45 -13.53 -12.66 -4.23
C ALA A 45 -12.65 -13.79 -4.75
N LYS A 46 -13.20 -14.68 -5.59
CA LYS A 46 -12.38 -15.67 -6.32
C LYS A 46 -11.91 -15.07 -7.64
N ASP A 47 -10.67 -15.32 -8.01
CA ASP A 47 -10.18 -15.01 -9.36
C ASP A 47 -10.58 -16.09 -10.38
N ASN A 48 -10.16 -15.93 -11.63
CA ASN A 48 -10.45 -16.84 -12.73
C ASN A 48 -9.86 -18.26 -12.54
N THR A 49 -8.97 -18.45 -11.56
CA THR A 49 -8.38 -19.74 -11.18
C THR A 49 -9.04 -20.34 -9.93
N GLY A 50 -10.04 -19.66 -9.36
CA GLY A 50 -10.74 -20.08 -8.15
C GLY A 50 -10.04 -19.71 -6.84
N GLN A 51 -8.92 -18.98 -6.89
CA GLN A 51 -8.17 -18.55 -5.70
C GLN A 51 -8.81 -17.33 -5.05
N TRP A 52 -8.83 -17.31 -3.72
CA TRP A 52 -9.32 -16.16 -2.96
C TRP A 52 -8.35 -14.98 -3.04
N LYS A 53 -8.86 -13.83 -3.47
CA LYS A 53 -8.15 -12.54 -3.58
C LYS A 53 -9.04 -11.40 -3.08
N LEU A 54 -8.44 -10.24 -2.93
CA LEU A 54 -9.18 -8.99 -2.80
C LEU A 54 -9.88 -8.68 -4.14
N ASN A 55 -11.12 -8.19 -4.10
CA ASN A 55 -11.88 -7.78 -5.28
C ASN A 55 -11.34 -6.51 -5.96
N TRP A 56 -10.40 -5.82 -5.33
CA TRP A 56 -9.71 -4.66 -5.87
C TRP A 56 -8.43 -5.07 -6.58
N ASP A 57 -8.17 -4.41 -7.70
CA ASP A 57 -6.88 -4.49 -8.37
C ASP A 57 -5.88 -3.56 -7.69
N LYS A 58 -5.12 -4.14 -6.76
CA LYS A 58 -3.99 -3.49 -6.09
C LYS A 58 -2.67 -3.60 -6.87
N GLY A 59 -2.67 -4.21 -8.05
CA GLY A 59 -1.47 -4.66 -8.75
C GLY A 59 -0.73 -5.78 -8.02
N ALA A 60 0.52 -6.03 -8.43
CA ALA A 60 1.36 -7.08 -7.85
C ALA A 60 2.72 -6.51 -7.43
N GLN A 61 3.10 -6.72 -6.17
CA GLN A 61 4.42 -6.35 -5.65
C GLN A 61 4.79 -4.88 -5.95
N SER A 62 5.82 -4.64 -6.77
CA SER A 62 6.28 -3.31 -7.17
C SER A 62 5.37 -2.57 -8.15
N GLU A 63 4.29 -3.20 -8.62
CA GLU A 63 3.36 -2.60 -9.56
C GLU A 63 2.11 -2.09 -8.84
N GLY A 64 1.70 -0.86 -9.15
CA GLY A 64 0.38 -0.35 -8.78
C GLY A 64 -0.71 -0.99 -9.65
N GLY A 65 -1.95 -0.97 -9.16
CA GLY A 65 -3.14 -1.41 -9.90
C GLY A 65 -4.15 -0.28 -10.06
N LYS A 66 -5.30 -0.58 -10.67
CA LYS A 66 -6.35 0.42 -10.90
C LYS A 66 -6.93 1.01 -9.60
N ASP A 67 -6.92 0.23 -8.51
CA ASP A 67 -7.56 0.57 -7.23
C ASP A 67 -6.54 0.90 -6.12
N ALA A 68 -5.23 0.74 -6.38
CA ALA A 68 -4.18 1.11 -5.42
C ALA A 68 -2.87 1.51 -6.09
N VAL A 69 -2.19 2.49 -5.49
CA VAL A 69 -0.86 2.98 -5.89
C VAL A 69 0.23 2.43 -4.98
N LEU A 70 1.42 2.21 -5.53
CA LEU A 70 2.63 1.94 -4.76
C LEU A 70 3.11 3.22 -4.07
N LEU A 71 3.26 3.19 -2.75
CA LEU A 71 3.87 4.28 -1.98
C LEU A 71 5.40 4.11 -1.82
N GLY A 72 5.90 2.89 -2.04
CA GLY A 72 7.31 2.52 -1.94
C GLY A 72 7.48 1.20 -1.19
N THR A 73 8.70 0.92 -0.72
CA THR A 73 9.02 -0.24 0.11
C THR A 73 9.02 0.13 1.60
N ILE A 74 9.05 -0.86 2.48
CA ILE A 74 9.24 -0.66 3.93
C ILE A 74 10.73 -0.52 4.33
N GLY A 75 11.65 -0.48 3.37
CA GLY A 75 13.09 -0.42 3.64
C GLY A 75 13.47 0.84 4.39
N ILE A 76 14.29 0.69 5.43
CA ILE A 76 14.92 1.83 6.13
C ILE A 76 16.20 2.24 5.41
N GLU A 77 16.66 3.45 5.67
CA GLU A 77 17.94 3.96 5.20
C GLU A 77 19.11 3.41 6.03
N GLY A 78 20.29 3.37 5.41
CA GLY A 78 21.51 2.82 6.02
C GLY A 78 21.59 1.30 5.94
N GLU A 79 22.47 0.72 6.77
CA GLU A 79 22.78 -0.72 6.77
C GLU A 79 22.43 -1.41 8.10
N ASP A 80 22.06 -0.65 9.14
CA ASP A 80 21.77 -1.18 10.46
C ASP A 80 20.37 -1.82 10.52
N VAL A 81 20.29 -3.05 11.03
CA VAL A 81 19.02 -3.71 11.33
C VAL A 81 18.48 -3.21 12.68
N LYS A 82 17.68 -2.14 12.64
CA LYS A 82 17.05 -1.53 13.82
C LYS A 82 15.74 -0.85 13.43
N TYR A 83 14.81 -0.74 14.38
CA TYR A 83 13.56 -0.04 14.10
C TYR A 83 13.82 1.45 13.85
N GLN A 84 13.28 1.97 12.75
CA GLN A 84 13.28 3.38 12.38
C GLN A 84 11.89 3.77 11.88
N LEU A 85 11.48 5.01 12.17
CA LEU A 85 10.29 5.58 11.55
C LEU A 85 10.61 5.96 10.10
N ILE A 86 9.79 5.47 9.18
CA ILE A 86 9.82 5.84 7.77
C ILE A 86 8.48 6.45 7.37
N LYS A 87 8.54 7.37 6.41
CA LYS A 87 7.35 8.00 5.80
C LYS A 87 7.32 7.71 4.31
N ARG A 88 6.13 7.41 3.79
CA ARG A 88 5.86 7.16 2.37
C ARG A 88 4.64 7.93 1.93
N THR A 89 4.67 8.44 0.69
CA THR A 89 3.60 9.29 0.17
C THR A 89 3.51 9.20 -1.35
N ASN A 90 2.33 9.48 -1.90
CA ASN A 90 2.09 9.70 -3.33
C ASN A 90 1.81 11.18 -3.65
N SER A 91 2.29 12.13 -2.83
CA SER A 91 1.98 13.56 -2.99
C SER A 91 2.33 14.12 -4.39
N GLN A 92 3.36 13.58 -5.04
CA GLN A 92 3.77 13.97 -6.40
C GLN A 92 2.80 13.47 -7.48
N THR A 93 2.07 12.38 -7.22
CA THR A 93 1.12 11.78 -8.16
C THR A 93 -0.09 11.28 -7.39
N PRO A 94 -1.02 12.19 -7.02
CA PRO A 94 -2.22 11.84 -6.27
C PRO A 94 -3.05 10.78 -7.01
N PHE A 95 -3.55 9.82 -6.24
CA PHE A 95 -4.38 8.73 -6.75
C PHE A 95 -5.80 9.25 -7.01
N SER A 96 -6.45 8.83 -8.10
CA SER A 96 -7.82 9.25 -8.42
C SER A 96 -8.79 8.12 -8.17
N ALA A 97 -9.88 8.40 -7.45
CA ALA A 97 -10.95 7.43 -7.23
C ALA A 97 -12.32 8.10 -7.25
N LYS A 98 -13.32 7.34 -7.70
CA LYS A 98 -14.71 7.79 -7.75
C LYS A 98 -15.50 7.15 -6.60
N ALA A 99 -16.15 7.99 -5.80
CA ALA A 99 -17.09 7.55 -4.78
C ALA A 99 -18.32 6.90 -5.43
N ASN A 100 -18.98 5.97 -4.74
CA ASN A 100 -20.18 5.33 -5.26
C ASN A 100 -21.39 6.28 -5.27
N ASP A 101 -22.55 5.75 -5.66
CA ASP A 101 -23.77 6.54 -5.81
C ASP A 101 -24.32 7.10 -4.49
N LYS A 102 -23.92 6.50 -3.35
CA LYS A 102 -24.21 7.01 -2.00
C LYS A 102 -23.18 8.04 -1.51
N GLY A 103 -22.13 8.29 -2.30
CA GLY A 103 -21.02 9.17 -1.91
C GLY A 103 -19.99 8.48 -1.00
N GLU A 104 -20.03 7.16 -0.88
CA GLU A 104 -19.07 6.40 -0.09
C GLU A 104 -17.78 6.18 -0.88
N LEU A 105 -16.65 6.28 -0.19
CA LEU A 105 -15.34 5.94 -0.71
C LEU A 105 -14.60 5.13 0.34
N TRP A 106 -14.23 3.91 -0.03
CA TRP A 106 -13.44 3.02 0.82
C TRP A 106 -11.97 3.29 0.60
N LEU A 107 -11.17 3.20 1.66
CA LEU A 107 -9.72 3.38 1.61
C LEU A 107 -9.03 2.09 2.04
N ILE A 108 -7.88 1.79 1.44
CA ILE A 108 -7.01 0.69 1.86
C ILE A 108 -5.58 1.20 2.03
N VAL A 109 -4.90 0.71 3.07
CA VAL A 109 -3.46 0.82 3.25
C VAL A 109 -2.97 -0.56 3.69
N GLY A 110 -1.94 -1.07 3.04
CA GLY A 110 -1.44 -2.41 3.35
C GLY A 110 -0.12 -2.71 2.67
N THR A 111 0.43 -3.89 2.97
CA THR A 111 1.65 -4.37 2.34
C THR A 111 1.40 -5.55 1.42
N ASP A 112 2.17 -5.59 0.35
CA ASP A 112 2.24 -6.69 -0.62
C ASP A 112 3.67 -7.23 -0.54
N SER A 113 3.85 -8.46 -0.04
CA SER A 113 5.17 -8.99 0.31
C SER A 113 5.66 -9.99 -0.73
N GLY A 114 6.86 -9.76 -1.26
CA GLY A 114 7.72 -10.76 -1.91
C GLY A 114 8.77 -11.37 -0.97
N PHE A 115 8.84 -10.92 0.29
CA PHE A 115 9.62 -11.59 1.33
C PHE A 115 8.79 -12.71 1.97
N GLU A 116 9.39 -13.89 2.12
CA GLU A 116 8.69 -15.10 2.57
C GLU A 116 8.77 -15.31 4.10
N GLY A 117 9.54 -14.47 4.80
CA GLY A 117 9.64 -14.52 6.26
C GLY A 117 8.64 -13.62 6.98
N LEU A 118 8.65 -13.70 8.31
CA LEU A 118 7.79 -12.87 9.16
C LEU A 118 8.15 -11.38 9.01
N THR A 119 7.15 -10.57 8.67
CA THR A 119 7.25 -9.12 8.62
C THR A 119 6.45 -8.52 9.76
N THR A 120 7.10 -7.71 10.61
CA THR A 120 6.46 -6.99 11.72
C THR A 120 6.56 -5.49 11.49
N LEU A 121 5.40 -4.84 11.31
CA LEU A 121 5.27 -3.40 11.05
C LEU A 121 4.42 -2.74 12.12
N TYR A 122 4.74 -1.50 12.47
CA TYR A 122 3.93 -0.68 13.35
C TYR A 122 3.53 0.59 12.62
N TYR A 123 2.27 0.70 12.21
CA TYR A 123 1.74 1.90 11.58
C TYR A 123 1.46 2.95 12.67
N THR A 124 2.19 4.05 12.64
CA THR A 124 2.04 5.15 13.60
C THR A 124 1.05 6.19 13.10
N GLN A 125 0.99 6.41 11.78
CA GLN A 125 0.05 7.34 11.18
C GLN A 125 -0.35 6.90 9.77
N ILE A 126 -1.64 7.02 9.47
CA ILE A 126 -2.18 6.96 8.11
C ILE A 126 -3.00 8.22 7.90
N LYS A 127 -2.61 9.03 6.91
CA LYS A 127 -3.31 10.24 6.50
C LYS A 127 -3.75 10.13 5.05
N ALA A 128 -5.02 10.42 4.80
CA ALA A 128 -5.57 10.55 3.46
C ALA A 128 -6.19 11.94 3.30
N SER A 129 -5.74 12.70 2.31
CA SER A 129 -6.25 14.02 1.95
C SER A 129 -7.01 13.92 0.64
N LEU A 130 -8.32 14.22 0.68
CA LEU A 130 -9.20 14.11 -0.48
C LEU A 130 -9.56 15.50 -1.00
N THR A 131 -9.27 15.76 -2.28
CA THR A 131 -9.68 16.98 -2.98
C THR A 131 -10.65 16.63 -4.09
N LYS A 132 -11.83 17.25 -4.04
CA LYS A 132 -12.86 17.10 -5.08
C LYS A 132 -12.30 17.54 -6.44
N GLN A 133 -12.48 16.71 -7.47
CA GLN A 133 -12.14 17.05 -8.86
C GLN A 133 -13.26 17.77 -9.59
#